data_AF-A6VIY6-F1
#
_entry.id   AF-A6VIY6-F1
#
_cell.length_a   1.000
_cell.length_b   1.000
_cell.length_c   1.000
_cell.angle_alpha   90.00
_cell.angle_beta   90.00
_cell.angle_gamma   90.00
#
_symmetry.space_group_name_H-M   'P 1'
#
loop_
_entity.id
_entity.type
_entity.pdbx_description
1 polymer ?
#
loop_
_entity_poly.entity_id
_entity_poly.type
_entity_poly.pdbx_seq_one_letter_code
_entity_poly.pdbx_strand_id
1 'polypeptide(L)'
;MILSIDIGSTTTKFVLMKDNKIIDYNIKDLGVVVEESDVLKMVEEFKNGREIKKTVATGYGRHKISFADKVVPEVIALGKGANYFFKDADGLVDIGGQDSKVLKIKEGQVIDFILSDKCAAGTGKFLEKCIDILNLDKELNEYSSESCAKISSMCAVFAESEIISLLSKKIPKEEIIMGIYDSISNRIVPMVKRMKLEKIVFSGGVAKNKILIGVLERHLGKTLLIPEEPQIVCAVGACLMA
;
A
#
# COMPACT_ATOMS: atom_id res chain seq x y z
N MET A 1 -8.30 -24.62 6.14
CA MET A 1 -7.32 -23.52 5.91
C MET A 1 -7.82 -22.27 6.60
N ILE A 2 -6.99 -21.24 6.74
CA ILE A 2 -7.43 -19.90 7.16
C ILE A 2 -7.55 -19.03 5.91
N LEU A 3 -8.64 -18.30 5.78
CA LEU A 3 -8.85 -17.29 4.74
C LEU A 3 -8.78 -15.90 5.39
N SER A 4 -8.01 -14.98 4.83
CA SER A 4 -8.16 -13.56 5.15
C SER A 4 -8.77 -12.79 3.99
N ILE A 5 -9.62 -11.82 4.33
CA ILE A 5 -10.25 -10.87 3.42
C ILE A 5 -9.84 -9.47 3.85
N ASP A 6 -9.00 -8.81 3.05
CA ASP A 6 -8.53 -7.45 3.28
C ASP A 6 -9.17 -6.49 2.28
N ILE A 7 -10.23 -5.81 2.72
CA ILE A 7 -10.97 -4.83 1.92
C ILE A 7 -10.35 -3.47 2.15
N GLY A 8 -9.44 -3.07 1.26
CA GLY A 8 -8.84 -1.75 1.25
C GLY A 8 -9.75 -0.69 0.61
N SER A 9 -9.27 0.55 0.54
CA SER A 9 -9.99 1.63 -0.13
C SER A 9 -10.17 1.40 -1.64
N THR A 10 -9.21 0.72 -2.27
CA THR A 10 -9.11 0.57 -3.74
C THR A 10 -9.14 -0.89 -4.18
N THR A 11 -8.56 -1.79 -3.38
CA THR A 11 -8.42 -3.22 -3.73
C THR A 11 -8.89 -4.11 -2.59
N THR A 12 -9.39 -5.29 -2.96
CA THR A 12 -9.75 -6.38 -2.05
C THR A 12 -8.77 -7.52 -2.26
N LYS A 13 -8.13 -7.97 -1.18
CA LYS A 13 -7.12 -9.03 -1.21
C LYS A 13 -7.61 -10.23 -0.43
N PHE A 14 -7.45 -11.40 -1.03
CA PHE A 14 -7.72 -12.69 -0.41
C PHE A 14 -6.39 -13.42 -0.23
N VAL A 15 -6.19 -14.03 0.94
CA VAL A 15 -5.04 -14.92 1.18
C VAL A 15 -5.54 -16.20 1.84
N LEU A 16 -5.13 -17.34 1.31
CA LEU A 16 -5.29 -18.64 1.93
C LEU A 16 -4.00 -19.07 2.58
N MET A 17 -4.10 -19.44 3.86
CA MET A 17 -2.96 -19.89 4.65
C MET A 17 -3.23 -21.25 5.29
N LYS A 18 -2.19 -22.09 5.31
CA LYS A 18 -2.18 -23.37 6.03
C LYS A 18 -0.82 -23.53 6.71
N ASP A 19 -0.82 -23.87 8.00
CA ASP A 19 0.40 -24.09 8.78
C ASP A 19 1.40 -22.90 8.69
N ASN A 20 0.86 -21.68 8.78
CA ASN A 20 1.58 -20.41 8.60
C ASN A 20 2.29 -20.28 7.23
N LYS A 21 1.85 -20.97 6.19
CA LYS A 21 2.35 -20.82 4.82
C LYS A 21 1.25 -20.32 3.91
N ILE A 22 1.59 -19.34 3.08
CA ILE A 22 0.72 -18.85 2.00
C ILE A 22 0.54 -20.00 1.00
N ILE A 23 -0.71 -20.39 0.79
CA ILE A 23 -1.10 -21.42 -0.19
C ILE A 23 -1.52 -20.78 -1.50
N ASP A 24 -2.24 -19.66 -1.41
CA ASP A 24 -2.78 -18.95 -2.56
C ASP A 24 -3.14 -17.51 -2.16
N TYR A 25 -3.19 -16.60 -3.12
CA TYR A 25 -3.71 -15.25 -2.93
C TYR A 25 -4.36 -14.72 -4.20
N ASN A 26 -5.29 -13.79 -4.04
CA ASN A 26 -5.93 -13.11 -5.17
C ASN A 26 -6.16 -11.64 -4.82
N ILE A 27 -5.98 -10.76 -5.80
CA ILE A 27 -6.15 -9.32 -5.67
C ILE A 27 -7.19 -8.89 -6.68
N LYS A 28 -8.22 -8.20 -6.21
CA LYS A 28 -9.28 -7.62 -7.05
C LYS A 28 -9.23 -6.11 -6.94
N ASP A 29 -9.36 -5.43 -8.07
CA ASP A 29 -9.45 -3.97 -8.16
C ASP A 29 -10.84 -3.45 -7.75
N LEU A 30 -11.27 -3.86 -6.56
CA LEU A 30 -12.54 -3.51 -5.94
C LEU A 30 -12.27 -3.11 -4.50
N GLY A 31 -12.53 -1.85 -4.20
CA GLY A 31 -12.27 -1.27 -2.88
C GLY A 31 -13.47 -1.36 -1.94
N VAL A 32 -13.52 -0.43 -1.00
CA VAL A 32 -14.53 -0.36 0.08
C VAL A 32 -15.97 -0.22 -0.43
N VAL A 33 -16.18 0.14 -1.70
CA VAL A 33 -17.52 0.20 -2.33
C VAL A 33 -18.10 -1.17 -2.63
N VAL A 34 -17.33 -2.25 -2.49
CA VAL A 34 -17.80 -3.62 -2.70
C VAL A 34 -18.88 -4.00 -1.68
N GLU A 35 -19.89 -4.72 -2.15
CA GLU A 35 -20.97 -5.27 -1.32
C GLU A 35 -20.60 -6.68 -0.81
N GLU A 36 -21.08 -7.04 0.38
CA GLU A 36 -20.75 -8.32 1.02
C GLU A 36 -21.12 -9.53 0.14
N SER A 37 -22.24 -9.44 -0.58
CA SER A 37 -22.71 -10.50 -1.48
C SER A 37 -21.77 -10.76 -2.65
N ASP A 38 -21.09 -9.73 -3.16
CA ASP A 38 -20.08 -9.89 -4.20
C ASP A 38 -18.77 -10.44 -3.63
N VAL A 39 -18.38 -10.01 -2.43
CA VAL A 39 -17.23 -10.59 -1.73
C VAL A 39 -17.45 -12.09 -1.49
N LEU A 40 -18.65 -12.49 -1.07
CA LEU A 40 -19.01 -13.90 -0.90
C LEU A 40 -18.82 -14.70 -2.19
N LYS A 41 -19.32 -14.22 -3.34
CA LYS A 41 -19.12 -14.90 -4.64
C LYS A 41 -17.64 -15.04 -4.97
N MET A 42 -16.86 -13.96 -4.81
CA MET A 42 -15.41 -13.97 -5.06
C MET A 42 -14.68 -14.94 -4.13
N VAL A 43 -15.12 -15.07 -2.87
CA VAL A 43 -14.57 -16.03 -1.91
C VAL A 43 -14.89 -17.47 -2.33
N GLU A 44 -16.11 -17.75 -2.78
CA GLU A 44 -16.49 -19.08 -3.28
C GLU A 44 -15.66 -19.48 -4.51
N GLU A 45 -15.52 -18.57 -5.47
CA GLU A 45 -14.67 -18.76 -6.65
C GLU A 45 -13.20 -18.96 -6.25
N PHE A 46 -12.69 -18.10 -5.37
CA PHE A 46 -11.31 -18.15 -4.94
C PHE A 46 -11.03 -19.42 -4.14
N LYS A 47 -11.87 -19.83 -3.19
CA LYS A 47 -11.62 -21.05 -2.42
C LYS A 47 -11.71 -22.31 -3.28
N ASN A 48 -12.51 -22.31 -4.35
CA ASN A 48 -12.60 -23.39 -5.34
C ASN A 48 -12.69 -24.80 -4.68
N GLY A 49 -13.64 -24.98 -3.77
CA GLY A 49 -13.85 -26.23 -3.03
C GLY A 49 -12.87 -26.52 -1.88
N ARG A 50 -11.86 -25.68 -1.66
CA ARG A 50 -10.94 -25.81 -0.50
C ARG A 50 -11.67 -25.51 0.81
N GLU A 51 -11.48 -26.37 1.81
CA GLU A 51 -12.11 -26.23 3.12
C GLU A 51 -11.48 -25.08 3.93
N ILE A 52 -12.32 -24.12 4.31
CA ILE A 52 -11.95 -22.96 5.15
C ILE A 52 -12.45 -23.22 6.57
N LYS A 53 -11.53 -23.24 7.53
CA LYS A 53 -11.80 -23.48 8.95
C LYS A 53 -12.09 -22.19 9.70
N LYS A 54 -11.48 -21.09 9.25
CA LYS A 54 -11.64 -19.75 9.81
C LYS A 54 -11.48 -18.71 8.71
N THR A 55 -12.27 -17.65 8.81
CA THR A 55 -12.23 -16.46 7.97
C THR A 55 -11.93 -15.25 8.84
N VAL A 56 -10.99 -14.41 8.41
CA VAL A 56 -10.60 -13.19 9.10
C VAL A 56 -10.77 -11.99 8.17
N ALA A 57 -11.42 -10.92 8.63
CA ALA A 57 -11.56 -9.68 7.88
C ALA A 57 -10.60 -8.59 8.40
N THR A 58 -10.01 -7.83 7.50
CA THR A 58 -9.15 -6.66 7.78
C THR A 58 -9.35 -5.57 6.71
N GLY A 59 -8.66 -4.44 6.85
CA GLY A 59 -8.77 -3.28 5.98
C GLY A 59 -9.91 -2.32 6.35
N TYR A 60 -10.13 -1.33 5.48
CA TYR A 60 -11.20 -0.32 5.57
C TYR A 60 -12.60 -0.94 5.67
N GLY A 61 -12.89 -1.89 4.78
CA GLY A 61 -14.20 -2.53 4.67
C GLY A 61 -14.42 -3.71 5.61
N ARG A 62 -13.50 -3.99 6.55
CA ARG A 62 -13.52 -5.20 7.39
C ARG A 62 -14.85 -5.48 8.11
N HIS A 63 -15.58 -4.43 8.49
CA HIS A 63 -16.86 -4.55 9.19
C HIS A 63 -18.05 -4.85 8.26
N LYS A 64 -17.85 -4.84 6.94
CA LYS A 64 -18.85 -5.28 5.96
C LYS A 64 -18.98 -6.80 5.87
N ILE A 65 -18.02 -7.53 6.42
CA ILE A 65 -17.92 -8.99 6.30
C ILE A 65 -18.45 -9.63 7.57
N SER A 66 -19.77 -9.79 7.63
CA SER A 66 -20.51 -10.37 8.75
C SER A 66 -20.22 -11.87 8.93
N PHE A 67 -19.80 -12.57 7.88
CA PHE A 67 -19.42 -13.98 7.93
C PHE A 67 -17.98 -14.23 8.38
N ALA A 68 -17.20 -13.20 8.71
CA ALA A 68 -15.85 -13.39 9.24
C ALA A 68 -15.92 -13.83 10.71
N ASP A 69 -15.16 -14.88 11.06
CA ASP A 69 -15.03 -15.36 12.43
C ASP A 69 -14.29 -14.35 13.32
N LYS A 70 -13.45 -13.51 12.71
CA LYS A 70 -12.67 -12.50 13.42
C LYS A 70 -12.45 -11.26 12.55
N VAL A 71 -12.51 -10.09 13.19
CA VAL A 71 -12.13 -8.81 12.58
C VAL A 71 -10.82 -8.33 13.20
N VAL A 72 -9.84 -8.02 12.37
CA VAL A 72 -8.51 -7.56 12.80
C VAL A 72 -8.27 -6.14 12.30
N PRO A 73 -7.81 -5.20 13.14
CA PRO A 73 -7.39 -3.88 12.70
C PRO A 73 -6.16 -3.94 11.78
N GLU A 74 -6.21 -3.19 10.68
CA GLU A 74 -5.19 -3.19 9.62
C GLU A 74 -3.78 -2.90 10.15
N VAL A 75 -3.64 -1.93 11.04
CA VAL A 75 -2.35 -1.55 11.66
C VAL A 75 -1.69 -2.75 12.34
N ILE A 76 -2.46 -3.54 13.10
CA ILE A 76 -1.92 -4.69 13.83
C ILE A 76 -1.59 -5.84 12.87
N ALA A 77 -2.46 -6.06 11.87
CA ALA A 77 -2.21 -7.05 10.83
C ALA A 77 -0.94 -6.73 10.04
N LEU A 78 -0.73 -5.48 9.60
CA LEU A 78 0.48 -5.04 8.92
C LEU A 78 1.74 -5.34 9.75
N GLY A 79 1.73 -5.10 11.06
CA GLY A 79 2.85 -5.46 11.94
C GLY A 79 3.19 -6.94 11.90
N LYS A 80 2.17 -7.81 11.96
CA LYS A 80 2.34 -9.27 11.86
C LYS A 80 2.80 -9.71 10.47
N GLY A 81 2.25 -9.12 9.42
CA GLY A 81 2.64 -9.36 8.04
C GLY A 81 4.09 -8.99 7.76
N ALA A 82 4.53 -7.82 8.23
CA ALA A 82 5.92 -7.37 8.09
C ALA A 82 6.90 -8.39 8.69
N ASN A 83 6.63 -8.83 9.91
CA ASN A 83 7.48 -9.79 10.63
C ASN A 83 7.45 -11.19 10.03
N TYR A 84 6.38 -11.56 9.32
CA TYR A 84 6.31 -12.82 8.58
C TYR A 84 7.29 -12.84 7.40
N PHE A 85 7.33 -11.76 6.61
CA PHE A 85 8.24 -11.66 5.48
C PHE A 85 9.67 -11.34 5.90
N PHE A 86 9.85 -10.46 6.89
CA PHE A 86 11.14 -9.96 7.34
C PHE A 86 11.19 -9.88 8.87
N LYS A 87 11.71 -10.94 9.52
CA LYS A 87 11.75 -11.06 10.99
C LYS A 87 12.50 -9.95 11.72
N ASP A 88 13.47 -9.34 11.03
CA ASP A 88 14.33 -8.31 11.59
C ASP A 88 13.81 -6.88 11.36
N ALA A 89 12.66 -6.72 10.70
CA ALA A 89 12.12 -5.40 10.42
C ALA A 89 11.73 -4.66 11.71
N ASP A 90 12.17 -3.41 11.83
CA ASP A 90 11.81 -2.52 12.94
C ASP A 90 10.75 -1.49 12.55
N GLY A 91 10.39 -1.45 11.26
CA GLY A 91 9.37 -0.55 10.75
C GLY A 91 8.70 -1.04 9.47
N LEU A 92 7.55 -0.45 9.20
CA LEU A 92 6.81 -0.66 7.96
C LEU A 92 6.28 0.68 7.46
N VAL A 93 6.43 0.93 6.17
CA VAL A 93 5.73 1.96 5.42
C VAL A 93 4.68 1.25 4.56
N ASP A 94 3.42 1.63 4.71
CA ASP A 94 2.33 1.19 3.84
C ASP A 94 1.82 2.39 3.06
N ILE A 95 1.83 2.31 1.73
CA ILE A 95 1.19 3.33 0.90
C ILE A 95 0.06 2.68 0.12
N GLY A 96 -1.16 2.89 0.62
CA GLY A 96 -2.41 2.44 0.03
C GLY A 96 -2.96 3.44 -0.98
N GLY A 97 -4.22 3.24 -1.37
CA GLY A 97 -4.91 4.15 -2.27
C GLY A 97 -5.26 5.48 -1.61
N GLN A 98 -5.89 5.47 -0.45
CA GLN A 98 -6.40 6.69 0.20
C GLN A 98 -5.59 7.15 1.41
N ASP A 99 -4.69 6.32 1.93
CA ASP A 99 -3.86 6.67 3.07
C ASP A 99 -2.42 6.17 2.91
N SER A 100 -1.57 6.65 3.80
CA SER A 100 -0.25 6.09 4.06
C SER A 100 -0.04 5.91 5.56
N LYS A 101 0.73 4.89 5.92
CA LYS A 101 0.97 4.48 7.31
C LYS A 101 2.46 4.26 7.52
N VAL A 102 2.98 4.72 8.64
CA VAL A 102 4.34 4.42 9.08
C VAL A 102 4.24 3.77 10.45
N LEU A 103 4.68 2.52 10.56
CA LEU A 103 4.58 1.70 11.76
C LEU A 103 5.98 1.48 12.30
N LYS A 104 6.11 1.54 13.63
CA LYS A 104 7.28 1.02 14.34
C LYS A 104 6.92 -0.33 14.91
N ILE A 105 7.74 -1.32 14.64
CA ILE A 105 7.46 -2.73 14.89
C ILE A 105 8.55 -3.32 15.78
N LYS A 106 8.14 -4.19 16.71
CA LYS A 106 9.03 -5.05 17.49
C LYS A 106 8.45 -6.46 17.50
N GLU A 107 9.14 -7.40 16.85
CA GLU A 107 8.74 -8.82 16.78
C GLU A 107 7.28 -9.00 16.31
N GLY A 108 6.90 -8.23 15.28
CA GLY A 108 5.55 -8.21 14.72
C GLY A 108 4.48 -7.57 15.59
N GLN A 109 4.85 -6.91 16.70
CA GLN A 109 3.96 -6.04 17.47
C GLN A 109 4.17 -4.58 17.05
N VAL A 110 3.09 -3.84 16.82
CA VAL A 110 3.16 -2.41 16.55
C VAL A 110 3.30 -1.65 17.87
N ILE A 111 4.40 -0.92 18.03
CA ILE A 111 4.70 -0.16 19.25
C ILE A 111 4.37 1.32 19.13
N ASP A 112 4.36 1.85 17.92
CA ASP A 112 3.95 3.22 17.59
C ASP A 112 3.54 3.26 16.11
N PHE A 113 2.70 4.21 15.74
CA PHE A 113 2.29 4.39 14.35
C PHE A 113 1.90 5.84 14.03
N ILE A 114 2.11 6.21 12.77
CA ILE A 114 1.65 7.47 12.18
C ILE A 114 0.72 7.11 11.02
N LEU A 115 -0.50 7.66 11.03
CA LEU A 115 -1.47 7.57 9.94
C LEU A 115 -1.58 8.91 9.22
N SER A 116 -1.61 8.87 7.89
CA SER A 116 -1.93 10.01 7.03
C SER A 116 -3.12 9.63 6.15
N ASP A 117 -4.32 9.91 6.64
CA ASP A 117 -5.62 9.50 6.08
C ASP A 117 -6.51 10.67 5.62
N LYS A 118 -6.26 11.88 6.15
CA LYS A 118 -7.04 13.10 5.79
C LYS A 118 -6.56 13.80 4.53
N CYS A 119 -5.46 13.36 3.94
CA CYS A 119 -4.86 14.00 2.78
C CYS A 119 -4.40 12.96 1.78
N ALA A 120 -4.79 13.12 0.51
CA ALA A 120 -4.31 12.28 -0.59
C ALA A 120 -2.80 12.45 -0.83
N ALA A 121 -2.17 13.47 -0.27
CA ALA A 121 -0.73 13.67 -0.36
C ALA A 121 0.03 12.43 0.13
N GLY A 122 0.86 11.86 -0.74
CA GLY A 122 1.64 10.68 -0.43
C GLY A 122 0.87 9.36 -0.50
N THR A 123 -0.24 9.30 -1.24
CA THR A 123 -1.03 8.08 -1.45
C THR A 123 -1.12 7.69 -2.92
N GLY A 124 -1.57 6.46 -3.20
CA GLY A 124 -1.84 5.99 -4.55
C GLY A 124 -2.86 6.85 -5.28
N LYS A 125 -3.85 7.43 -4.59
CA LYS A 125 -4.86 8.28 -5.22
C LYS A 125 -4.30 9.60 -5.74
N PHE A 126 -3.31 10.17 -5.06
CA PHE A 126 -2.59 11.33 -5.57
C PHE A 126 -1.80 10.96 -6.83
N LEU A 127 -1.10 9.83 -6.80
CA LEU A 127 -0.36 9.33 -7.95
C LEU A 127 -1.30 9.11 -9.14
N GLU A 128 -2.41 8.38 -8.97
CA GLU A 128 -3.46 8.17 -9.99
C GLU A 128 -3.90 9.48 -10.64
N LYS A 129 -4.27 10.49 -9.84
CA LYS A 129 -4.71 11.79 -10.38
C LYS A 129 -3.64 12.46 -11.22
N CYS A 130 -2.38 12.41 -10.79
CA CYS A 130 -1.30 13.04 -11.53
C CYS A 130 -1.03 12.34 -12.87
N ILE A 131 -1.18 11.01 -12.93
CA ILE A 131 -1.11 10.22 -14.16
C ILE A 131 -2.21 10.63 -15.12
N ASP A 132 -3.44 10.74 -14.61
CA ASP A 132 -4.61 11.14 -15.41
C ASP A 132 -4.39 12.51 -16.05
N ILE A 133 -3.85 13.48 -15.30
CA ILE A 133 -3.53 14.83 -15.80
C ILE A 133 -2.43 14.78 -16.86
N LEU A 134 -1.41 13.93 -16.69
CA LEU A 134 -0.34 13.75 -17.66
C LEU A 134 -0.77 12.93 -18.88
N ASN A 135 -1.96 12.33 -18.86
CA ASN A 135 -2.45 11.40 -19.88
C ASN A 135 -1.41 10.32 -20.20
N LEU A 136 -0.95 9.64 -19.14
CA LEU A 136 0.00 8.54 -19.22
C LEU A 136 -0.72 7.20 -19.03
N ASP A 137 -0.18 6.15 -19.63
CA ASP A 137 -0.64 4.79 -19.40
C ASP A 137 -0.25 4.32 -17.98
N LYS A 138 -0.91 3.27 -17.50
CA LYS A 138 -0.71 2.74 -16.13
C LYS A 138 0.65 2.09 -15.91
N GLU A 139 1.42 1.83 -16.96
CA GLU A 139 2.77 1.25 -16.90
C GLU A 139 3.82 2.30 -16.53
N LEU A 140 3.66 2.92 -15.35
CA LEU A 140 4.49 4.04 -14.92
C LEU A 140 5.97 3.74 -14.74
N ASN A 141 6.33 2.46 -14.59
CA ASN A 141 7.72 2.05 -14.41
C ASN A 141 8.59 2.31 -15.66
N GLU A 142 7.99 2.73 -16.77
CA GLU A 142 8.70 3.13 -17.98
C GLU A 142 9.07 4.63 -18.00
N TYR A 143 8.40 5.46 -17.21
CA TYR A 143 8.60 6.91 -17.20
C TYR A 143 9.57 7.31 -16.09
N SER A 144 10.85 7.41 -16.43
CA SER A 144 11.91 7.87 -15.52
C SER A 144 12.83 8.88 -16.21
N SER A 145 13.41 9.77 -15.40
CA SER A 145 14.42 10.74 -15.84
C SER A 145 15.45 10.95 -14.74
N GLU A 146 16.68 11.30 -15.12
CA GLU A 146 17.69 11.78 -14.15
C GLU A 146 17.33 13.18 -13.63
N SER A 147 16.66 13.97 -14.45
CA SER A 147 16.13 15.28 -14.10
C SER A 147 14.79 15.15 -13.37
N CYS A 148 14.57 16.03 -12.40
CA CYS A 148 13.36 16.05 -11.59
C CYS A 148 12.73 17.44 -11.63
N ALA A 149 11.50 17.55 -12.12
CA ALA A 149 10.76 18.79 -12.06
C ALA A 149 10.42 19.10 -10.59
N LYS A 150 10.51 20.37 -10.22
CA LYS A 150 10.15 20.80 -8.86
C LYS A 150 8.63 20.95 -8.77
N ILE A 151 7.99 20.12 -7.94
CA ILE A 151 6.58 20.23 -7.57
C ILE A 151 6.52 20.59 -6.08
N SER A 152 6.08 21.81 -5.78
CA SER A 152 6.01 22.33 -4.41
C SER A 152 4.76 21.90 -3.67
N SER A 153 3.68 21.61 -4.41
CA SER A 153 2.39 21.30 -3.82
C SER A 153 2.23 19.82 -3.48
N MET A 154 1.89 19.57 -2.21
CA MET A 154 1.45 18.26 -1.72
C MET A 154 -0.05 18.04 -1.91
N CYS A 155 -0.83 19.11 -2.07
CA CYS A 155 -2.26 19.04 -2.30
C CYS A 155 -2.52 18.64 -3.77
N ALA A 156 -3.30 17.57 -3.99
CA ALA A 156 -3.63 17.10 -5.34
C ALA A 156 -4.24 18.20 -6.23
N VAL A 157 -5.05 19.08 -5.65
CA VAL A 157 -5.69 20.20 -6.37
C VAL A 157 -4.66 21.22 -6.86
N PHE A 158 -3.65 21.54 -6.05
CA PHE A 158 -2.61 22.49 -6.45
C PHE A 158 -1.53 21.84 -7.31
N ALA A 159 -1.22 20.56 -7.06
CA ALA A 159 -0.32 19.78 -7.89
C ALA A 159 -0.82 19.71 -9.34
N GLU A 160 -2.14 19.61 -9.57
CA GLU A 160 -2.73 19.69 -10.91
C GLU A 160 -2.38 21.00 -11.63
N SER A 161 -2.54 22.13 -10.96
CA SER A 161 -2.19 23.44 -11.53
C SER A 161 -0.69 23.55 -11.83
N GLU A 162 0.16 23.03 -10.95
CA GLU A 162 1.61 23.00 -11.16
C GLU A 162 2.00 22.10 -12.35
N ILE A 163 1.42 20.91 -12.46
CA ILE A 163 1.65 19.99 -13.57
C ILE A 163 1.24 20.63 -14.91
N ILE A 164 0.05 21.25 -14.98
CA ILE A 164 -0.40 21.96 -16.19
C ILE A 164 0.57 23.09 -16.56
N SER A 165 1.06 23.84 -15.56
CA SER A 165 2.07 24.87 -15.79
C SER A 165 3.38 24.30 -16.36
N LEU A 166 3.88 23.19 -15.81
CA LEU A 166 5.09 22.52 -16.30
C LEU A 166 4.92 21.99 -17.73
N LEU A 167 3.76 21.41 -18.05
CA LEU A 167 3.42 20.98 -19.41
C LEU A 167 3.41 22.16 -20.39
N SER A 168 2.82 23.30 -20.01
CA SER A 168 2.83 24.52 -20.85
C SER A 168 4.24 25.05 -21.13
N LYS A 169 5.17 24.81 -20.20
CA LYS A 169 6.59 25.14 -20.33
C LYS A 169 7.38 24.08 -21.11
N LYS A 170 6.70 23.05 -21.62
CA LYS A 170 7.26 21.93 -22.38
C LYS A 170 8.30 21.12 -21.58
N ILE A 171 8.14 21.05 -20.25
CA ILE A 171 8.95 20.15 -19.44
C ILE A 171 8.58 18.69 -19.78
N PRO A 172 9.55 17.79 -19.98
CA PRO A 172 9.26 16.39 -20.28
C PRO A 172 8.41 15.71 -19.20
N LYS A 173 7.50 14.83 -19.61
CA LYS A 173 6.58 14.15 -18.66
C LYS A 173 7.36 13.28 -17.67
N GLU A 174 8.47 12.72 -18.11
CA GLU A 174 9.41 11.92 -17.32
C GLU A 174 10.04 12.75 -16.19
N GLU A 175 10.31 14.04 -16.40
CA GLU A 175 10.79 14.91 -15.33
C GLU A 175 9.66 15.26 -14.35
N ILE A 176 8.45 15.46 -14.86
CA ILE A 176 7.27 15.78 -14.04
C ILE A 176 6.90 14.60 -13.14
N ILE A 177 6.91 13.36 -13.65
CA ILE A 177 6.63 12.16 -12.86
C ILE A 177 7.68 11.93 -11.77
N MET A 178 8.95 12.21 -12.06
CA MET A 178 10.00 12.21 -11.02
C MET A 178 9.70 13.23 -9.91
N GLY A 179 9.20 14.42 -10.27
CA GLY A 179 8.73 15.43 -9.30
C GLY A 179 7.54 14.96 -8.46
N ILE A 180 6.63 14.17 -9.05
CA ILE A 180 5.50 13.57 -8.33
C ILE A 180 5.99 12.52 -7.33
N TYR A 181 6.96 11.68 -7.71
CA TYR A 181 7.57 10.71 -6.81
C TYR A 181 8.37 11.36 -5.67
N ASP A 182 9.09 12.45 -5.98
CA ASP A 182 9.80 13.27 -4.98
C ASP A 182 8.81 13.87 -3.98
N SER A 183 7.69 14.43 -4.46
CA SER A 183 6.58 14.94 -3.63
C SER A 183 6.02 13.87 -2.69
N ILE A 184 5.71 12.66 -3.20
CA ILE A 184 5.26 11.54 -2.35
C ILE A 184 6.33 11.20 -1.30
N SER A 185 7.60 11.13 -1.69
CA SER A 185 8.70 10.77 -0.79
C SER A 185 8.91 11.81 0.32
N ASN A 186 8.79 13.09 -0.01
CA ASN A 186 8.86 14.21 0.94
C ASN A 186 7.76 14.14 2.02
N ARG A 187 6.64 13.44 1.76
CA ARG A 187 5.61 13.18 2.78
C ARG A 187 6.02 12.09 3.77
N ILE A 188 6.62 11.03 3.26
CA ILE A 188 6.87 9.79 4.00
C ILE A 188 8.15 9.87 4.82
N VAL A 189 9.22 10.42 4.23
CA VAL A 189 10.56 10.48 4.83
C VAL A 189 10.57 11.14 6.22
N PRO A 190 9.87 12.28 6.47
CA PRO A 190 9.82 12.87 7.80
C PRO A 190 9.16 11.97 8.85
N MET A 191 8.14 11.19 8.48
CA MET A 191 7.46 10.25 9.38
C MET A 191 8.40 9.12 9.79
N VAL A 192 9.11 8.54 8.81
CA VAL A 192 10.11 7.50 9.03
C VAL A 192 11.23 8.01 9.94
N LYS A 193 11.78 9.20 9.65
CA LYS A 193 12.85 9.82 10.46
C LYS A 193 12.40 10.10 11.89
N ARG A 194 11.17 10.59 12.08
CA ARG A 194 10.59 10.83 13.41
C ARG A 194 10.52 9.55 14.25
N MET A 195 10.22 8.41 13.63
CA MET A 195 10.10 7.12 14.32
C MET A 195 11.44 6.39 14.50
N LYS A 196 12.52 6.91 13.87
CA LYS A 196 13.89 6.35 13.89
C LYS A 196 13.92 4.89 13.41
N LEU A 197 13.32 4.63 12.25
CA LEU A 197 13.25 3.29 11.65
C LEU A 197 14.47 3.01 10.78
N GLU A 198 15.02 1.79 10.86
CA GLU A 198 16.23 1.37 10.17
C GLU A 198 15.95 0.28 9.11
N LYS A 199 15.27 -0.79 9.48
CA LYS A 199 14.93 -1.94 8.62
C LYS A 199 13.44 -1.87 8.26
N ILE A 200 13.16 -1.18 7.15
CA ILE A 200 11.81 -0.77 6.79
C ILE A 200 11.23 -1.71 5.72
N VAL A 201 10.11 -2.33 6.02
CA VAL A 201 9.28 -3.02 5.02
C VAL A 201 8.44 -2.00 4.26
N PHE A 202 8.40 -2.08 2.94
CA PHE A 202 7.51 -1.24 2.14
C PHE A 202 6.37 -2.09 1.54
N SER A 203 5.13 -1.76 1.90
CA SER A 203 3.91 -2.47 1.51
C SER A 203 2.88 -1.57 0.83
N GLY A 204 1.80 -2.20 0.35
CA GLY A 204 0.69 -1.52 -0.32
C GLY A 204 0.82 -1.54 -1.84
N GLY A 205 -0.18 -1.02 -2.54
CA GLY A 205 -0.22 -1.03 -4.01
C GLY A 205 0.89 -0.21 -4.64
N VAL A 206 1.26 0.90 -3.98
CA VAL A 206 2.28 1.83 -4.47
C VAL A 206 3.69 1.25 -4.37
N ALA A 207 3.91 0.28 -3.49
CA ALA A 207 5.17 -0.46 -3.39
C ALA A 207 5.46 -1.38 -4.60
N LYS A 208 4.58 -1.43 -5.61
CA LYS A 208 4.88 -2.05 -6.91
C LYS A 208 5.62 -1.12 -7.90
N ASN A 209 5.70 0.16 -7.60
CA ASN A 209 6.37 1.14 -8.45
C ASN A 209 7.88 1.18 -8.12
N LYS A 210 8.70 0.60 -9.01
CA LYS A 210 10.15 0.45 -8.83
C LYS A 210 10.88 1.78 -8.82
N ILE A 211 10.38 2.76 -9.56
CA ILE A 211 10.98 4.10 -9.61
C ILE A 211 10.77 4.80 -8.28
N LEU A 212 9.54 4.80 -7.75
CA LEU A 212 9.22 5.39 -6.47
C LEU A 212 9.95 4.70 -5.31
N ILE A 213 10.15 3.38 -5.37
CA ILE A 213 11.03 2.66 -4.44
C ILE A 213 12.42 3.30 -4.45
N GLY A 214 13.05 3.44 -5.61
CA GLY A 214 14.39 4.02 -5.73
C GLY A 214 14.46 5.49 -5.27
N VAL A 215 13.40 6.26 -5.48
CA VAL A 215 13.29 7.64 -4.97
C VAL A 215 13.22 7.63 -3.44
N LEU A 216 12.34 6.83 -2.83
CA LEU A 216 12.23 6.70 -1.38
C LEU A 216 13.55 6.25 -0.75
N GLU A 217 14.21 5.23 -1.31
CA GLU A 217 15.50 4.73 -0.85
C GLU A 217 16.57 5.83 -0.87
N ARG A 218 16.61 6.64 -1.92
CA ARG A 218 17.52 7.78 -2.06
C ARG A 218 17.30 8.83 -0.96
N HIS A 219 16.05 9.23 -0.70
CA HIS A 219 15.76 10.22 0.35
C HIS A 219 15.97 9.68 1.77
N LEU A 220 15.75 8.38 1.97
CA LEU A 220 15.97 7.72 3.25
C LEU A 220 17.45 7.43 3.50
N GLY A 221 18.24 7.24 2.44
CA GLY A 221 19.60 6.72 2.52
C GLY A 221 19.64 5.25 2.97
N LYS A 222 18.60 4.48 2.64
CA LYS A 222 18.39 3.10 3.12
C LYS A 222 17.73 2.25 2.04
N THR A 223 18.06 0.97 2.01
CA THR A 223 17.36 -0.01 1.18
C THR A 223 16.06 -0.45 1.85
N LEU A 224 14.98 -0.51 1.08
CA LEU A 224 13.67 -0.96 1.55
C LEU A 224 13.53 -2.48 1.39
N LEU A 225 12.88 -3.12 2.36
CA LEU A 225 12.54 -4.54 2.32
C LEU A 225 11.17 -4.70 1.64
N ILE A 226 11.13 -5.36 0.49
CA ILE A 226 9.92 -5.44 -0.34
C ILE A 226 9.53 -6.90 -0.51
N PRO A 227 8.36 -7.33 -0.02
CA PRO A 227 7.84 -8.67 -0.30
C PRO A 227 7.60 -8.86 -1.79
N GLU A 228 7.62 -10.12 -2.26
CA GLU A 228 7.31 -10.44 -3.67
C GLU A 228 5.97 -9.86 -4.12
N GLU A 229 4.95 -9.96 -3.26
CA GLU A 229 3.67 -9.28 -3.44
C GLU A 229 3.41 -8.33 -2.25
N PRO A 230 3.68 -7.01 -2.40
CA PRO A 230 3.55 -6.06 -1.29
C PRO A 230 2.09 -5.72 -0.93
N GLN A 231 1.10 -6.02 -1.78
CA GLN A 231 -0.31 -5.71 -1.48
C GLN A 231 -0.95 -6.68 -0.49
N ILE A 232 -0.40 -7.88 -0.30
CA ILE A 232 -1.01 -8.92 0.55
C ILE A 232 -0.47 -8.92 1.98
N VAL A 233 0.45 -8.01 2.33
CA VAL A 233 1.12 -7.99 3.65
C VAL A 233 0.12 -7.93 4.80
N CYS A 234 -0.87 -7.04 4.70
CA CYS A 234 -1.92 -6.93 5.72
C CYS A 234 -2.78 -8.21 5.80
N ALA A 235 -3.23 -8.75 4.67
CA ALA A 235 -4.00 -9.99 4.61
C ALA A 235 -3.24 -11.19 5.23
N VAL A 236 -1.95 -11.34 4.91
CA VAL A 236 -1.05 -12.34 5.52
C VAL A 236 -1.00 -12.15 7.04
N GLY A 237 -0.82 -10.92 7.50
CA GLY A 237 -0.85 -10.60 8.92
C GLY A 237 -2.15 -10.95 9.62
N ALA A 238 -3.29 -10.73 8.95
CA ALA A 238 -4.60 -11.10 9.46
C ALA A 238 -4.78 -12.62 9.57
N CYS A 239 -4.30 -13.40 8.59
CA CYS A 239 -4.27 -14.87 8.66
C CYS A 239 -3.51 -15.36 9.91
N LEU A 240 -2.36 -14.76 10.23
CA LEU A 240 -1.54 -15.12 11.39
C LEU A 240 -2.20 -14.79 12.75
N MET A 241 -3.32 -14.06 12.72
CA MET A 241 -4.09 -13.66 13.89
C MET A 241 -5.42 -14.40 14.03
N ALA A 242 -5.71 -15.39 13.18
CA ALA A 242 -7.00 -16.09 13.11
C ALA A 242 -7.34 -16.98 14.31
#